data_AF-A0A939EWU4-F1
#
_entry.id   AF-A0A939EWU4-F1
#
_cell.length_a   1.000
_cell.length_b   1.000
_cell.length_c   1.000
_cell.angle_alpha   90.00
_cell.angle_beta   90.00
_cell.angle_gamma   90.00
#
_symmetry.space_group_name_H-M   'P 1'
#
loop_
_entity.id
_entity.type
_entity.pdbx_description
1 polymer ?
#
loop_
_entity_poly.entity_id
_entity_poly.type
_entity_poly.pdbx_seq_one_letter_code
_entity_poly.pdbx_strand_id
1 'polypeptide(L)' 'MAERKKFSDTGKQIMPCVIAKTRHALGVTIKRPTNKKYCPEAYWGRVVHEMAAHHGIEDQARIDGAIGKYGEYIVKKS' A
#
# COMPACT_ATOMS: atom_id res chain seq x y z
N MET A 1 -13.47 -21.12 7.80
CA MET A 1 -12.61 -20.08 8.40
C MET A 1 -11.70 -19.56 7.30
N ALA A 2 -11.92 -18.36 6.79
CA ALA A 2 -11.17 -17.85 5.64
C ALA A 2 -9.70 -17.62 6.03
N GLU A 3 -8.80 -18.32 5.36
CA GLU A 3 -7.36 -18.23 5.54
C GLU A 3 -6.92 -16.77 5.47
N ARG A 4 -6.30 -16.27 6.54
CA ARG A 4 -5.63 -14.97 6.54
C ARG A 4 -4.41 -15.06 5.62
N LYS A 5 -4.60 -14.96 4.30
CA LYS A 5 -3.52 -14.83 3.32
C LYS A 5 -2.67 -13.63 3.75
N LYS A 6 -1.49 -13.92 4.30
CA LYS A 6 -0.51 -12.90 4.67
C LYS A 6 -0.06 -12.23 3.37
N PHE A 7 -0.33 -10.93 3.24
CA PHE A 7 0.21 -10.13 2.14
C PHE A 7 1.74 -10.25 2.14
N SER A 8 2.31 -10.75 1.04
CA SER A 8 3.71 -11.14 0.95
C SER A 8 4.33 -10.60 -0.33
N ASP A 9 5.18 -9.58 -0.21
CA ASP A 9 5.98 -9.03 -1.32
C ASP A 9 7.19 -9.95 -1.49
N THR A 10 7.28 -10.68 -2.60
CA THR A 10 8.45 -11.56 -2.91
C THR A 10 8.79 -12.57 -1.80
N GLY A 11 7.78 -13.12 -1.12
CA GLY A 11 7.96 -14.07 -0.01
C GLY A 11 8.32 -13.43 1.34
N LYS A 12 8.41 -12.10 1.42
CA LYS A 12 8.55 -11.35 2.68
C LYS A 12 7.20 -10.77 3.09
N GLN A 13 6.83 -10.97 4.35
CA GLN A 13 5.58 -10.45 4.89
C GLN A 13 5.55 -8.92 4.80
N ILE A 14 4.53 -8.38 4.13
CA ILE A 14 4.37 -6.94 4.00
C ILE A 14 4.04 -6.34 5.36
N MET A 15 4.74 -5.26 5.72
CA MET A 15 4.44 -4.52 6.95
C MET A 15 2.97 -4.05 6.99
N PRO A 16 2.22 -4.36 8.06
CA PRO A 16 0.80 -3.99 8.18
C PRO A 16 0.51 -2.50 8.02
N CYS A 17 1.45 -1.64 8.41
CA CYS A 17 1.31 -0.19 8.25
C CYS A 17 1.33 0.24 6.78
N VAL A 18 2.11 -0.42 5.92
CA VAL A 18 2.17 -0.12 4.49
C VAL A 18 0.94 -0.67 3.79
N ILE A 19 0.44 -1.83 4.21
CA ILE A 19 -0.84 -2.38 3.75
C ILE A 19 -1.99 -1.40 4.01
N ALA A 20 -2.11 -0.89 5.24
CA ALA A 20 -3.18 0.05 5.58
C ALA A 20 -3.11 1.34 4.73
N LYS A 21 -1.91 1.87 4.51
CA LYS A 21 -1.66 3.06 3.68
C LYS A 21 -2.00 2.83 2.22
N THR A 22 -1.51 1.75 1.62
CA THR A 22 -1.77 1.43 0.21
C THR A 22 -3.25 1.14 -0.04
N ARG A 23 -3.93 0.43 0.88
CA ARG A 23 -5.40 0.25 0.81
C ARG A 23 -6.15 1.58 0.86
N HIS A 24 -5.73 2.53 1.68
CA HIS A 24 -6.35 3.85 1.71
C HIS A 24 -6.01 4.67 0.46
N ALA A 25 -4.76 4.63 0.00
CA ALA A 25 -4.31 5.32 -1.21
C ALA A 25 -5.05 4.83 -2.47
N LEU A 26 -5.25 3.51 -2.57
CA LEU A 26 -6.06 2.84 -3.59
C LEU A 26 -7.56 3.00 -3.36
N GLY A 27 -8.02 3.67 -2.30
CA GLY A 27 -9.46 3.85 -2.02
C GLY A 27 -10.21 2.56 -1.69
N VAL A 28 -9.52 1.51 -1.27
CA VAL A 28 -10.10 0.25 -0.77
C VAL A 28 -10.70 0.46 0.63
N THR A 29 -10.13 1.38 1.41
CA THR A 29 -10.65 1.75 2.74
C THR A 29 -10.71 3.26 2.89
N ILE A 30 -11.73 3.73 3.63
CA ILE A 30 -11.94 5.15 3.97
C ILE A 30 -11.13 5.53 5.22
N LYS A 31 -10.66 4.55 6.00
CA LYS A 31 -9.96 4.81 7.25
C LYS A 31 -8.52 5.26 6.97
N ARG A 32 -8.25 6.56 7.16
CA ARG A 32 -6.91 7.12 7.01
C ARG A 32 -5.95 6.53 8.06
N PRO A 33 -4.83 5.93 7.65
CA PRO A 33 -3.83 5.46 8.59
C PRO A 33 -3.10 6.62 9.25
N THR A 34 -2.93 6.56 10.57
CA THR A 34 -2.25 7.58 11.38
C THR A 34 -0.73 7.37 11.45
N ASN A 35 -0.26 6.19 11.05
CA ASN A 35 1.15 5.83 11.15
C ASN A 35 1.97 6.52 10.05
N LYS A 36 2.92 7.37 10.42
CA LYS A 36 3.83 8.09 9.50
C LYS A 36 5.18 7.41 9.29
N LYS A 37 5.34 6.16 9.72
CA LYS A 37 6.62 5.43 9.61
C LYS A 37 7.12 5.45 8.17
N TYR A 38 8.40 5.77 8.04
CA TYR A 38 9.14 5.74 6.79
C TYR A 38 9.09 4.33 6.18
N CYS A 39 8.79 4.23 4.89
CA CYS A 39 9.13 3.05 4.11
C CYS A 39 9.71 3.51 2.76
N PRO A 40 10.58 2.72 2.12
CA PRO A 40 11.19 3.09 0.85
C PRO A 40 10.14 3.24 -0.27
N GLU A 41 10.32 4.19 -1.17
CA GLU A 41 9.41 4.43 -2.31
C GLU A 41 9.32 3.20 -3.23
N ALA A 42 10.44 2.55 -3.51
CA ALA A 42 10.46 1.29 -4.28
C ALA A 42 9.70 0.14 -3.59
N TYR A 43 9.58 0.18 -2.26
CA TYR A 43 8.77 -0.78 -1.51
C TYR A 43 7.29 -0.37 -1.53
N TRP A 44 6.99 0.92 -1.44
CA TRP A 44 5.63 1.45 -1.60
C TRP A 44 5.01 1.06 -2.94
N GLY A 45 5.71 1.34 -4.05
CA GLY A 45 5.21 1.04 -5.39
C GLY A 45 4.87 -0.43 -5.57
N ARG A 46 5.77 -1.33 -5.14
CA ARG A 46 5.53 -2.78 -5.17
C ARG A 46 4.29 -3.19 -4.39
N VAL A 47 4.12 -2.69 -3.17
CA VAL A 47 2.94 -3.01 -2.34
C VAL A 47 1.66 -2.43 -2.94
N VAL A 48 1.70 -1.25 -3.58
CA VAL A 48 0.54 -0.70 -4.30
C VAL A 48 0.12 -1.64 -5.44
N HIS A 49 1.07 -2.11 -6.26
CA HIS A 49 0.79 -3.06 -7.33
C HIS A 49 0.22 -4.38 -6.80
N GLU A 50 0.81 -4.95 -5.75
CA GLU A 50 0.32 -6.18 -5.13
C GLU A 50 -1.10 -6.01 -4.56
N MET A 51 -1.38 -4.87 -3.92
CA MET A 51 -2.71 -4.57 -3.39
C MET A 51 -3.74 -4.35 -4.50
N ALA A 52 -3.34 -3.67 -5.58
CA ALA A 52 -4.19 -3.49 -6.73
C ALA A 52 -4.54 -4.84 -7.37
N ALA A 53 -3.55 -5.69 -7.61
CA ALA A 53 -3.74 -7.05 -8.13
C ALA A 53 -4.61 -7.91 -7.18
N HIS A 54 -4.37 -7.84 -5.87
CA HIS A 54 -5.15 -8.57 -4.88
C HIS A 54 -6.62 -8.13 -4.83
N HIS A 55 -6.90 -6.85 -5.06
CA HIS A 55 -8.24 -6.28 -5.05
C HIS A 55 -8.89 -6.21 -6.44
N GLY A 56 -8.24 -6.72 -7.50
CA GLY A 56 -8.75 -6.67 -8.87
C GLY A 56 -8.85 -5.25 -9.43
N ILE A 57 -8.00 -4.33 -8.98
CA ILE A 57 -7.94 -2.96 -9.48
C ILE A 57 -7.03 -2.96 -10.70
N GLU A 58 -7.64 -2.91 -11.89
CA GLU A 58 -6.94 -2.81 -13.17
C GLU A 58 -6.79 -1.35 -13.65
N ASP A 59 -7.42 -0.40 -12.94
CA ASP A 59 -7.36 1.01 -13.28
C ASP A 59 -5.96 1.58 -13.03
N GLN A 60 -5.20 1.75 -14.12
CA GLN A 60 -3.82 2.18 -14.07
C GLN A 60 -3.67 3.60 -13.52
N ALA A 61 -4.65 4.49 -13.77
CA ALA A 61 -4.65 5.85 -13.24
C ALA A 61 -4.78 5.86 -11.70
N ARG A 62 -5.57 4.95 -11.15
CA ARG A 62 -5.74 4.76 -9.71
C ARG A 62 -4.50 4.15 -9.05
N ILE A 63 -3.82 3.23 -9.74
CA ILE A 63 -2.54 2.68 -9.29
C ILE A 63 -1.47 3.78 -9.27
N ASP A 64 -1.31 4.51 -10.37
CA ASP A 64 -0.31 5.58 -10.49
C ASP A 64 -0.59 6.72 -9.50
N GLY A 65 -1.86 7.11 -9.36
CA GLY A 65 -2.29 8.05 -8.35
C GLY A 65 -2.02 7.58 -6.92
N ALA A 66 -2.16 6.28 -6.63
CA ALA A 66 -1.81 5.74 -5.31
C ALA A 66 -0.28 5.71 -5.08
N ILE A 67 0.52 5.45 -6.12
CA ILE A 67 1.98 5.54 -6.06
C ILE A 67 2.40 6.99 -5.77
N GLY A 68 1.85 7.96 -6.50
CA GLY A 68 2.14 9.39 -6.33
C GLY A 68 1.77 9.97 -4.96
N LYS A 69 0.79 9.37 -4.27
CA LYS A 69 0.43 9.76 -2.88
C LYS A 69 1.46 9.35 -1.83
N TYR A 70 2.57 8.72 -2.20
CA TYR A 70 3.65 8.34 -1.28
C TYR A 70 4.06 9.48 -0.33
N GLY A 71 4.25 10.70 -0.84
CA GLY A 71 4.63 11.86 -0.04
C GLY A 71 3.59 12.29 1.02
N GLU A 72 2.31 11.95 0.82
CA GLU A 72 1.26 12.25 1.80
C GLU A 72 1.24 11.26 2.98
N TYR A 73 1.64 10.02 2.73
CA TYR A 73 1.63 8.96 3.76
C TYR A 73 2.97 8.76 4.44
N ILE A 74 4.07 9.23 3.83
CA ILE A 74 5.42 8.93 4.26
C ILE A 74 6.19 10.23 4.46
N VAL A 75 6.44 10.55 5.73
CA VAL A 75 7.31 11.68 6.09
C VAL A 75 8.75 11.20 5.89
N LYS A 76 9.47 11.79 4.91
CA LYS A 76 10.93 11.65 4.85
C LYS A 76 11.48 12.16 6.19
N LYS A 77 12.32 11.36 6.86
CA LYS A 77 13.17 11.93 7.92
C LYS A 77 14.09 12.93 7.22
N SER A 78 13.89 14.22 7.50
CA SER A 78 14.90 15.25 7.27
C SER A 78 16.17 14.93 8.06
#